data_AF-A0A833VSU5-F1
#
_entry.id   AF-A0A833VSU5-F1
#
_cell.length_a   1.000
_cell.length_b   1.000
_cell.length_c   1.000
_cell.angle_alpha   90.00
_cell.angle_beta   90.00
_cell.angle_gamma   90.00
#
_symmetry.space_group_name_H-M   'P 1'
#
loop_
_entity.id
_entity.type
_entity.pdbx_description
1 polymer ?
#
loop_
_entity_poly.entity_id
_entity_poly.type
_entity_poly.pdbx_seq_one_letter_code
_entity_poly.pdbx_strand_id
1 'polypeptide(L)'
;MTWHLTQLSEHPESIPASLCFSPVNAQLISNVCTDALSAEKYYYFIRLMGRKASHVALECALQSHPNMVILGEEVAASKLTIFDLAQQICDAVQARAEIG
;
A
#
# COMPACT_ATOMS: atom_id res chain seq x y z
N MET A 1 19.87 34.24 4.88
CA MET A 1 18.73 33.28 4.94
C MET A 1 19.33 31.92 4.64
N THR A 2 19.93 31.35 5.67
CA THR A 2 20.90 30.25 5.56
C THR A 2 20.27 29.05 6.23
N TRP A 3 19.84 28.06 5.43
CA TRP A 3 19.37 26.79 5.98
C TRP A 3 20.54 25.82 5.95
N HIS A 4 21.00 25.51 7.15
CA HIS A 4 22.10 24.60 7.45
C HIS A 4 21.80 23.18 6.98
N LEU A 5 22.73 22.65 6.17
CA LEU A 5 23.11 21.24 6.17
C LEU A 5 23.73 20.94 7.53
N THR A 6 23.13 20.05 8.32
CA THR A 6 23.77 19.43 9.47
C THR A 6 23.65 17.92 9.34
N GLN A 7 24.79 17.27 9.48
CA GLN A 7 25.04 15.84 9.40
C GLN A 7 24.03 15.00 10.17
N LEU A 8 23.81 13.76 9.73
CA LEU A 8 23.67 12.59 10.61
C LEU A 8 23.98 11.32 9.81
N SER A 9 25.25 10.93 9.86
CA SER A 9 25.74 9.59 9.55
C SER A 9 26.13 8.97 10.89
N GLU A 10 25.24 8.22 11.52
CA GLU A 10 25.55 7.25 12.59
C GLU A 10 24.59 6.06 12.46
N HIS A 11 25.15 4.86 12.22
CA HIS A 11 24.50 3.54 12.37
C HIS A 11 24.92 2.95 13.73
N PRO A 12 24.36 1.85 14.29
CA PRO A 12 23.02 1.23 14.19
C PRO A 12 22.53 0.61 15.55
N GLU A 13 21.44 1.07 16.18
CA GLU A 13 20.63 0.27 17.13
C GLU A 13 19.46 1.12 17.65
N SER A 14 18.22 0.59 17.60
CA SER A 14 16.98 1.24 18.06
C SER A 14 16.49 2.49 17.29
N ILE A 15 16.16 2.34 16.00
CA ILE A 15 15.31 3.34 15.33
C ILE A 15 13.87 3.12 15.87
N PRO A 16 13.27 4.09 16.59
CA PRO A 16 11.93 3.92 17.14
C PRO A 16 10.93 3.77 15.98
N ALA A 17 9.99 2.83 16.12
CA ALA A 17 8.95 2.56 15.13
C ALA A 17 7.98 3.75 14.88
N SER A 18 8.24 4.92 15.45
CA SER A 18 7.38 6.11 15.46
C SER A 18 7.67 7.12 14.35
N LEU A 19 8.58 6.83 13.40
CA LEU A 19 8.85 7.70 12.25
C LEU A 19 8.58 7.00 10.89
N CYS A 20 7.59 6.10 10.84
CA CYS A 20 7.02 5.62 9.57
C CYS A 20 5.72 6.37 9.24
N PHE A 21 5.71 7.70 9.39
CA PHE A 21 4.69 8.50 8.72
C PHE A 21 5.08 8.50 7.23
N SER A 22 4.37 7.73 6.39
CA SER A 22 4.53 7.80 4.93
C SER A 22 3.41 8.61 4.28
N PRO A 23 3.23 9.90 4.63
CA PRO A 23 2.15 10.72 4.08
C PRO A 23 2.28 10.80 2.56
N VAL A 24 3.50 10.73 2.02
CA VAL A 24 3.74 10.73 0.58
C VAL A 24 3.17 9.47 -0.09
N ASN A 25 3.37 8.28 0.49
CA ASN A 25 2.81 7.04 -0.08
C ASN A 25 1.28 7.04 0.00
N ALA A 26 0.71 7.43 1.14
CA ALA A 26 -0.73 7.50 1.32
C ALA A 26 -1.36 8.54 0.37
N GLN A 27 -0.74 9.70 0.18
CA GLN A 27 -1.18 10.73 -0.76
C GLN A 27 -1.13 10.22 -2.21
N LEU A 28 -0.04 9.53 -2.58
CA LEU A 28 0.10 8.96 -3.93
C LEU A 28 -0.97 7.92 -4.22
N ILE A 29 -1.21 6.99 -3.28
CA ILE A 29 -2.28 5.99 -3.43
C ILE A 29 -3.64 6.67 -3.54
N SER A 30 -3.92 7.67 -2.71
CA SER A 30 -5.20 8.41 -2.73
C SER A 30 -5.43 9.13 -4.06
N ASN A 31 -4.38 9.73 -4.63
CA ASN A 31 -4.44 10.36 -5.94
C ASN A 31 -4.74 9.34 -7.04
N VAL A 32 -4.10 8.16 -7.00
CA VAL A 32 -4.35 7.07 -7.95
C VAL A 32 -5.76 6.51 -7.80
N CYS A 33 -6.27 6.36 -6.58
CA CYS A 33 -7.66 5.95 -6.35
C CYS A 33 -8.65 6.95 -6.96
N THR A 34 -8.38 8.26 -6.81
CA THR A 34 -9.21 9.32 -7.40
C THR A 34 -9.16 9.29 -8.93
N ASP A 35 -7.98 9.08 -9.50
CA ASP A 35 -7.79 8.96 -10.96
C ASP A 35 -8.47 7.70 -11.52
N ALA A 36 -8.40 6.57 -10.80
CA ALA A 36 -9.07 5.33 -11.15
C ALA A 36 -10.60 5.49 -11.19
N LEU A 37 -11.16 6.23 -10.24
CA LEU A 37 -12.58 6.59 -10.23
C LEU A 37 -12.95 7.47 -11.41
N SER A 38 -12.07 8.40 -11.81
CA SER A 38 -12.33 9.28 -12.94
C SER A 38 -12.26 8.58 -14.30
N ALA A 39 -11.41 7.56 -14.45
CA ALA A 39 -11.16 6.93 -15.73
C ALA A 39 -12.02 5.66 -15.97
N GLU A 40 -12.69 5.12 -14.94
CA GLU A 40 -13.60 3.94 -14.87
C GLU A 40 -13.13 2.63 -15.53
N LYS A 41 -12.02 2.65 -16.27
CA LYS A 41 -11.55 1.59 -17.16
C LYS A 41 -10.26 0.94 -16.68
N TYR A 42 -9.54 1.58 -15.76
CA TYR A 42 -8.20 1.18 -15.37
C TYR A 42 -8.16 0.62 -13.95
N TYR A 43 -7.48 -0.52 -13.80
CA TYR A 43 -7.10 -1.10 -12.52
C TYR A 43 -5.60 -0.89 -12.31
N TYR A 44 -5.23 -0.21 -11.23
CA TYR A 44 -3.85 0.07 -10.87
C TYR A 44 -3.35 -0.92 -9.82
N PHE A 45 -2.18 -1.53 -10.07
CA PHE A 45 -1.48 -2.36 -9.09
C PHE A 45 -0.31 -1.59 -8.51
N ILE A 46 -0.36 -1.27 -7.21
CA ILE A 46 0.68 -0.51 -6.51
C ILE A 46 1.42 -1.46 -5.57
N ARG A 47 2.74 -1.60 -5.77
CA ARG A 47 3.62 -2.36 -4.87
C ARG A 47 4.32 -1.40 -3.91
N LEU A 48 4.09 -1.57 -2.62
CA LEU A 48 4.78 -0.79 -1.57
C LEU A 48 6.08 -1.49 -1.15
N MET A 49 7.18 -0.74 -1.12
CA MET A 49 8.48 -1.24 -0.65
C MET A 49 8.72 -0.88 0.80
N GLY A 50 9.26 -1.81 1.58
CA GLY A 50 9.78 -1.52 2.92
C GLY A 50 10.16 -2.77 3.70
N ARG A 51 11.13 -2.67 4.61
CA ARG A 51 11.46 -3.76 5.56
C ARG A 51 10.31 -4.11 6.51
N LYS A 52 9.41 -3.15 6.78
CA LYS A 52 8.15 -3.32 7.53
C LYS A 52 6.96 -2.98 6.63
N ALA A 53 6.93 -3.54 5.42
CA ALA A 53 5.94 -3.19 4.41
C ALA A 53 4.49 -3.38 4.88
N SER A 54 4.21 -4.39 5.72
CA SER A 54 2.85 -4.73 6.15
C SER A 54 2.22 -3.65 7.03
N HIS A 55 2.97 -3.12 8.02
CA HIS A 55 2.48 -2.04 8.89
C HIS A 55 2.24 -0.75 8.09
N VAL A 56 3.17 -0.40 7.20
CA VAL A 56 3.04 0.80 6.36
C VAL A 56 1.89 0.65 5.35
N ALA A 57 1.74 -0.52 4.74
CA ALA A 57 0.65 -0.82 3.82
C ALA A 57 -0.70 -0.78 4.53
N LEU A 58 -0.80 -1.29 5.75
CA LEU A 58 -2.02 -1.25 6.55
C LEU A 58 -2.40 0.18 6.92
N GLU A 59 -1.45 0.99 7.41
CA GLU A 59 -1.71 2.40 7.73
C GLU A 59 -2.16 3.19 6.49
N CYS A 60 -1.51 2.98 5.35
CA CYS A 60 -1.89 3.61 4.09
C CYS A 60 -3.27 3.12 3.61
N ALA A 61 -3.58 1.83 3.76
CA ALA A 61 -4.87 1.26 3.37
C ALA A 61 -6.01 1.82 4.23
N LEU A 62 -5.81 1.98 5.54
CA LEU A 62 -6.79 2.59 6.44
C LEU A 62 -7.07 4.06 6.13
N GLN A 63 -6.10 4.80 5.59
CA GLN A 63 -6.29 6.20 5.21
C GLN A 63 -6.95 6.34 3.84
N SER A 64 -6.43 5.62 2.84
CA SER A 64 -6.83 5.77 1.43
C SER A 64 -8.02 4.90 1.01
N HIS A 65 -8.41 3.91 1.83
CA HIS A 65 -9.51 2.98 1.56
C HIS A 65 -9.49 2.39 0.13
N PRO A 66 -8.40 1.69 -0.26
CA PRO A 66 -8.31 1.06 -1.56
C PRO A 66 -9.35 -0.06 -1.69
N ASN A 67 -9.72 -0.42 -2.93
CA ASN A 67 -10.73 -1.47 -3.16
C ASN A 67 -10.27 -2.85 -2.69
N MET A 68 -8.96 -3.13 -2.74
CA MET A 68 -8.37 -4.37 -2.29
C MET A 68 -6.94 -4.11 -1.81
N VAL A 69 -6.53 -4.77 -0.74
CA VAL A 69 -5.17 -4.76 -0.22
C VAL A 69 -4.73 -6.20 0.01
N ILE A 70 -3.51 -6.54 -0.40
CA ILE A 70 -2.95 -7.88 -0.22
C ILE A 70 -1.71 -7.73 0.68
N LEU A 71 -1.76 -8.35 1.85
CA LEU A 71 -0.66 -8.37 2.80
C LEU A 71 0.07 -9.72 2.72
N GLY A 72 1.38 -9.70 2.51
CA GLY A 72 2.18 -10.93 2.43
C GLY A 72 2.14 -11.77 3.70
N GLU A 73 1.95 -11.14 4.87
CA GLU A 73 1.79 -11.82 6.16
C GLU A 73 0.49 -12.64 6.22
N GLU A 74 -0.61 -12.10 5.70
CA GLU A 74 -1.89 -12.80 5.64
C GLU A 74 -1.83 -13.98 4.65
N VAL A 75 -1.18 -13.79 3.50
CA VAL A 75 -0.97 -14.85 2.51
C VAL A 75 -0.16 -16.01 3.08
N ALA A 76 0.88 -15.70 3.85
CA ALA A 76 1.71 -16.71 4.51
C ALA A 76 0.97 -17.44 5.65
N ALA A 77 0.15 -16.72 6.43
CA ALA A 77 -0.65 -17.29 7.52
C ALA A 77 -1.75 -18.23 6.99
N SER A 78 -2.44 -17.80 5.93
CA SER A 78 -3.55 -18.53 5.31
C SER A 78 -3.09 -19.61 4.32
N LYS A 79 -1.77 -19.73 4.07
CA LYS A 79 -1.17 -20.68 3.11
C LYS A 79 -1.81 -20.64 1.73
N LEU A 80 -2.16 -19.45 1.27
CA LEU A 80 -2.81 -19.27 -0.02
C LEU A 80 -1.80 -19.52 -1.14
N THR A 81 -2.25 -20.21 -2.20
CA THR A 81 -1.46 -20.34 -3.41
C THR A 81 -1.58 -19.07 -4.26
N ILE A 82 -0.64 -18.88 -5.20
CA ILE A 82 -0.73 -17.76 -6.14
C ILE A 82 -2.00 -17.83 -7.02
N PHE A 83 -2.51 -19.04 -7.24
CA PHE A 83 -3.74 -19.26 -7.97
C PHE A 83 -4.95 -18.76 -7.16
N ASP A 84 -4.98 -19.03 -5.86
CA ASP A 84 -6.06 -18.55 -4.99
C ASP A 84 -6.08 -17.01 -4.89
N LEU A 85 -4.91 -16.37 -4.92
CA LEU A 85 -4.81 -14.91 -4.98
C LEU A 85 -5.31 -14.34 -6.30
N ALA A 86 -4.94 -14.96 -7.42
CA ALA A 86 -5.44 -14.55 -8.73
C ALA A 86 -6.96 -14.70 -8.81
N GLN A 87 -7.51 -15.80 -8.27
CA GLN A 87 -8.94 -16.03 -8.21
C GLN A 87 -9.64 -14.95 -7.38
N GLN A 88 -9.13 -14.60 -6.19
CA GLN A 88 -9.68 -13.53 -5.37
C GLN A 88 -9.72 -12.18 -6.09
N ILE A 89 -8.66 -11.84 -6.84
CA ILE A 89 -8.62 -10.61 -7.63
C ILE A 89 -9.68 -10.66 -8.74
N CYS A 90 -9.79 -11.78 -9.46
CA CYS A 90 -10.81 -11.98 -10.49
C CYS A 90 -12.22 -11.86 -9.92
N ASP A 91 -12.50 -12.48 -8.77
CA ASP A 91 -13.80 -12.45 -8.12
C ASP A 91 -14.15 -11.02 -7.66
N ALA A 92 -13.20 -10.28 -7.12
CA ALA A 92 -13.38 -8.88 -6.75
C ALA A 92 -13.66 -7.98 -7.97
N VAL A 93 -13.00 -8.23 -9.10
CA VAL A 93 -13.26 -7.51 -10.36
C VAL A 93 -14.64 -7.89 -10.91
N GLN A 94 -15.01 -9.16 -10.87
CA GLN A 94 -16.32 -9.64 -11.32
C GLN A 94 -17.45 -9.03 -10.48
N ALA A 95 -17.36 -9.08 -9.16
CA ALA A 95 -18.37 -8.49 -8.27
C ALA A 95 -18.57 -6.99 -8.53
N ARG A 96 -17.48 -6.27 -8.82
CA ARG A 96 -17.55 -4.85 -9.21
C ARG A 96 -18.15 -4.64 -10.59
N ALA A 97 -17.88 -5.54 -11.53
CA ALA A 97 -18.45 -5.50 -12.88
C ALA A 97 -19.96 -5.84 -12.89
N GLU A 98 -20.44 -6.66 -11.95
CA GLU A 98 -21.86 -6.96 -11.79
C GLU A 98 -22.66 -5.79 -11.18
N ILE A 99 -21.99 -4.97 -10.37
CA ILE A 99 -22.54 -3.72 -9.81
C ILE A 99 -22.48 -2.58 -10.84
N GLY A 100 -21.67 -2.73 -11.91
CA GLY A 100 -21.46 -1.79 -13.00
C GLY A 100 -22.48 -1.91 -14.12
#